data_AF-A0A642UKX9-F1
#
_entry.id   AF-A0A642UKX9-F1
#
_cell.length_a   1.000
_cell.length_b   1.000
_cell.length_c   1.000
_cell.angle_alpha   90.00
_cell.angle_beta   90.00
_cell.angle_gamma   90.00
#
_symmetry.space_group_name_H-M   'P 1'
#
loop_
_entity.id
_entity.type
_entity.pdbx_description
1 polymer ?
#
loop_
_entity_poly.entity_id
_entity_poly.type
_entity_poly.pdbx_seq_one_letter_code
_entity_poly.pdbx_strand_id
1 'polypeptide(L)'
;MLVALPQEIAYWICQCLDEPSLCKLYLGFTGHPLQPLIADCLKTRKLSVSTTPLVDNDPSEVDLALLSQLPPCNIDALISSPKWPKLEEFLRQYPQLSVSLTLSGDSHFSVPYFKTSQIDSLRIFNCEYIVDHLPRTVSKLCIVQGQIDSGDFRQFDRLKELVIQHVICPENEIFRFPPSLQKLRLPNGYRYDPVTLTGVVNARVDFYGKLPWSQLVRVDGIRHLHDGFDISHLEEVSVSEIGSSFAKLDMPKLKELSIVQNPDQLLDVCQYLSETQMAQLSILNAENFVINSYHSFRNLHRLQISMTSPLTTHTPFPSSLKTLIVKSYAAIEGIPPQVTEFKVEGHEVSLNSNNLRDLTMTGVANATVVAPNLSRIVVKQCVPTGVEFTNFPNLLTAFIHAHSSELQSLRFGDHLNKIVICCDELRHSWLKSKAYVSVRAARLHNVQFDAPKSVIEASDFDFLSLANCQSLCISECSVLPPTLQKVHVSFCSIDPSFLLQCPQIKNVFLDRCDFSKLCRHHRLYVPSTVEKFKVRGNVSNLWMKWADETKLDSLEVLHPDNCPVPHLTWTMLGLSSPPPHAWVGLTPAPVY
;
A
#
# COMPACT_ATOMS: atom_id res chain seq x y z
N MET A 1 24.22 22.54 -18.04
CA MET A 1 23.56 23.23 -16.91
C MET A 1 24.10 22.76 -15.56
N LEU A 2 24.11 21.46 -15.25
CA LEU A 2 24.64 20.92 -13.98
C LEU A 2 26.12 21.25 -13.69
N VAL A 3 26.96 21.34 -14.72
CA VAL A 3 28.41 21.64 -14.61
C VAL A 3 28.72 23.03 -14.03
N ALA A 4 27.78 23.97 -14.16
CA ALA A 4 27.96 25.34 -13.68
C ALA A 4 27.41 25.56 -12.26
N LEU A 5 26.84 24.53 -11.63
CA LEU A 5 26.24 24.63 -10.31
C LEU A 5 27.29 24.37 -9.22
N PRO A 6 27.20 25.04 -8.06
CA PRO A 6 27.92 24.64 -6.85
C PRO A 6 27.70 23.16 -6.53
N GLN A 7 28.73 22.52 -5.99
CA GLN A 7 28.74 21.07 -5.75
C GLN A 7 27.60 20.64 -4.82
N GLU A 8 27.23 21.47 -3.86
CA GLU A 8 26.13 21.25 -2.92
C GLU A 8 24.77 21.22 -3.65
N ILE A 9 24.58 22.11 -4.62
CA ILE A 9 23.36 22.15 -5.43
C ILE A 9 23.30 20.94 -6.36
N ALA A 10 24.43 20.57 -6.98
CA ALA A 10 24.51 19.37 -7.81
C ALA A 10 24.20 18.10 -7.00
N TYR A 11 24.73 17.99 -5.77
CA TYR A 11 24.43 16.90 -4.85
C TYR A 11 22.95 16.84 -4.48
N TRP A 12 22.35 17.98 -4.13
CA TRP A 12 20.93 18.06 -3.83
C TRP A 12 20.05 17.64 -5.01
N ILE A 13 20.38 18.09 -6.23
CA ILE A 13 19.69 17.64 -7.45
C ILE A 13 19.80 16.12 -7.60
N CYS A 14 20.98 15.53 -7.42
CA CYS A 14 21.16 14.08 -7.49
C CYS A 14 20.31 13.34 -6.44
N GLN A 15 20.12 13.91 -5.25
CA GLN A 15 19.24 13.37 -4.22
C GLN A 15 17.74 13.46 -4.57
N CYS A 16 17.34 14.35 -5.47
CA CYS A 16 15.95 14.52 -5.91
C CYS A 16 15.59 13.73 -7.16
N LEU A 17 16.57 13.24 -7.94
CA LEU A 17 16.32 12.43 -9.13
C LEU A 17 15.78 11.04 -8.75
N ASP A 18 14.96 10.46 -9.61
CA ASP A 18 14.63 9.03 -9.54
C ASP A 18 15.85 8.14 -9.86
N GLU A 19 15.75 6.85 -9.56
CA GLU A 19 16.85 5.88 -9.71
C GLU A 19 17.32 5.76 -11.17
N PRO A 20 16.45 5.54 -12.18
CA PRO A 20 16.88 5.44 -13.58
C PRO A 20 17.54 6.72 -14.11
N SER A 21 17.00 7.89 -13.77
CA SER A 21 17.56 9.18 -14.17
C SER A 21 18.93 9.40 -13.55
N LEU A 22 19.13 9.01 -12.30
CA LEU A 22 20.44 9.09 -11.65
C LEU A 22 21.47 8.15 -12.31
N CYS A 23 21.07 6.93 -12.68
CA CYS A 23 21.92 6.00 -13.42
C CYS A 23 22.32 6.56 -14.80
N LYS A 24 21.35 7.09 -15.56
CA LYS A 24 21.60 7.73 -16.86
C LYS A 24 22.48 8.97 -16.72
N LEU A 25 22.28 9.76 -15.66
CA LEU A 25 23.11 10.91 -15.36
C LEU A 25 24.56 10.47 -15.12
N TYR A 26 24.79 9.41 -14.35
CA TYR A 26 26.13 8.87 -14.13
C TYR A 26 26.82 8.51 -15.46
N LEU A 27 26.12 7.81 -16.36
CA LEU A 27 26.66 7.43 -17.67
C LEU A 27 26.90 8.65 -18.56
N GLY A 28 25.98 9.60 -18.60
CA GLY A 28 26.11 10.83 -19.37
C GLY A 28 27.26 11.73 -18.90
N PHE A 29 27.73 11.54 -17.66
CA PHE A 29 28.85 12.27 -17.07
C PHE A 29 30.14 11.44 -17.00
N THR A 30 30.25 10.36 -17.79
CA THR A 30 31.48 9.56 -17.85
C THR A 30 32.70 10.41 -18.20
N GLY A 31 33.72 10.38 -17.34
CA GLY A 31 34.93 11.20 -17.49
C GLY A 31 34.81 12.64 -16.99
N HIS A 32 33.65 13.06 -16.47
CA HIS A 32 33.44 14.41 -15.93
C HIS A 32 33.80 14.49 -14.44
N PRO A 33 34.32 15.64 -13.92
CA PRO A 33 34.61 15.82 -12.50
C PRO A 33 33.45 15.62 -11.51
N LEU A 34 32.21 15.63 -12.01
CA LEU A 34 31.00 15.38 -11.21
C LEU A 34 30.64 13.89 -11.09
N GLN A 35 31.27 13.02 -11.90
CA GLN A 35 31.00 11.58 -11.87
C GLN A 35 31.21 10.93 -10.50
N PRO A 36 32.28 11.26 -9.72
CA PRO A 36 32.47 10.70 -8.38
C PRO A 36 31.34 11.06 -7.41
N LEU A 37 30.84 12.30 -7.48
CA LEU A 37 29.71 12.77 -6.66
C LEU A 37 28.44 11.98 -6.99
N ILE A 38 28.16 11.75 -8.27
CA ILE A 38 27.00 10.94 -8.70
C ILE A 38 27.18 9.48 -8.27
N ALA A 39 28.39 8.93 -8.35
CA ALA A 39 28.72 7.58 -7.88
C ALA A 39 28.45 7.43 -6.38
N ASP A 40 28.80 8.43 -5.57
CA ASP A 40 28.55 8.42 -4.14
C ASP A 40 27.05 8.50 -3.82
N CYS A 41 26.28 9.26 -4.60
CA CYS A 41 24.81 9.22 -4.50
C CYS A 41 24.26 7.82 -4.80
N LEU A 42 24.75 7.16 -5.86
CA LEU A 42 24.33 5.80 -6.22
C LEU A 42 24.65 4.77 -5.12
N LYS A 43 25.82 4.86 -4.46
CA LYS A 43 26.20 3.96 -3.36
C LYS A 43 25.22 4.00 -2.19
N THR A 44 24.66 5.18 -1.89
CA THR A 44 23.72 5.35 -0.76
C THR A 44 22.29 4.89 -1.06
N ARG A 45 21.98 4.61 -2.32
CA ARG A 45 20.65 4.20 -2.77
C ARG A 45 20.58 2.69 -3.02
N LYS A 46 19.37 2.14 -2.94
CA LYS A 46 19.05 0.79 -3.40
C LYS A 46 18.38 0.90 -4.75
N LEU A 47 19.01 0.41 -5.81
CA LEU A 47 18.47 0.49 -7.16
C LEU A 47 17.54 -0.68 -7.43
N SER A 48 16.29 -0.40 -7.84
CA SER A 48 15.33 -1.43 -8.25
C SER A 48 15.69 -1.95 -9.63
N VAL A 49 16.03 -3.24 -9.75
CA VAL A 49 16.54 -3.84 -11.00
C VAL A 49 15.53 -4.82 -11.60
N SER A 50 15.22 -4.60 -12.88
CA SER A 50 14.37 -5.46 -13.69
C SER A 50 15.23 -6.47 -14.47
N THR A 51 14.83 -7.75 -14.45
CA THR A 51 15.53 -8.81 -15.20
C THR A 51 14.95 -9.07 -16.59
N THR A 52 13.77 -8.49 -16.86
CA THR A 52 13.15 -8.48 -18.18
C THR A 52 13.83 -7.44 -19.07
N PRO A 53 14.11 -7.76 -20.34
CA PRO A 53 14.51 -6.74 -21.30
C PRO A 53 13.39 -5.70 -21.37
N LEU A 54 13.74 -4.42 -21.27
CA LEU A 54 12.77 -3.34 -21.35
C LEU A 54 12.16 -3.34 -22.75
N VAL A 55 10.85 -3.50 -22.83
CA VAL A 55 10.10 -3.24 -24.07
C VAL A 55 10.09 -1.72 -24.23
N ASP A 56 10.53 -1.22 -25.38
CA ASP A 56 10.53 0.20 -25.75
C ASP A 56 11.41 1.15 -24.90
N ASN A 57 12.56 0.68 -24.38
CA ASN A 57 13.48 1.52 -23.60
C ASN A 57 12.77 2.28 -22.46
N ASP A 58 11.88 1.60 -21.71
CA ASP A 58 11.13 2.22 -20.64
C ASP A 58 12.07 3.06 -19.75
N PRO A 59 11.92 4.39 -19.75
CA PRO A 59 12.89 5.23 -19.08
C PRO A 59 12.83 5.12 -17.55
N SER A 60 11.81 4.43 -17.02
CA SER A 60 11.49 4.31 -15.60
C SER A 60 12.08 3.08 -14.89
N GLU A 61 12.79 2.20 -15.61
CA GLU A 61 13.40 0.99 -15.02
C GLU A 61 14.92 0.93 -15.23
N VAL A 62 15.62 0.19 -14.35
CA VAL A 62 17.04 -0.15 -14.48
C VAL A 62 17.16 -1.62 -14.84
N ASP A 63 17.70 -1.92 -16.02
CA ASP A 63 17.95 -3.29 -16.45
C ASP A 63 19.40 -3.73 -16.15
N LEU A 64 19.70 -5.01 -16.43
CA LEU A 64 21.04 -5.56 -16.23
C LEU A 64 22.10 -4.93 -17.14
N ALA A 65 21.71 -4.42 -18.32
CA ALA A 65 22.64 -3.80 -19.28
C ALA A 65 23.04 -2.38 -18.86
N LEU A 66 22.13 -1.65 -18.21
CA LEU A 66 22.43 -0.39 -17.55
C LEU A 66 23.28 -0.63 -16.30
N LEU A 67 22.90 -1.62 -15.47
CA LEU A 67 23.59 -1.94 -14.22
C LEU A 67 25.06 -2.31 -14.42
N SER A 68 25.43 -3.02 -15.49
CA SER A 68 26.82 -3.40 -15.77
C SER A 68 27.76 -2.21 -15.99
N GLN A 69 27.22 -1.03 -16.28
CA GLN A 69 27.99 0.18 -16.53
C GLN A 69 28.07 1.11 -15.30
N LEU A 70 27.42 0.75 -14.20
CA LEU A 70 27.34 1.55 -12.98
C LEU A 70 28.51 1.25 -12.02
N PRO A 71 28.84 2.17 -11.10
CA PRO A 71 29.82 1.91 -10.05
C PRO A 71 29.23 0.92 -9.03
N PRO A 72 30.05 0.36 -8.10
CA PRO A 72 29.55 -0.49 -7.04
C PRO A 72 28.40 0.20 -6.28
N CYS A 73 27.25 -0.46 -6.20
CA CYS A 73 26.03 0.07 -5.60
C CYS A 73 25.22 -1.05 -4.94
N ASN A 74 24.20 -0.66 -4.17
CA ASN A 74 23.24 -1.61 -3.61
C ASN A 74 22.09 -1.79 -4.60
N ILE A 75 21.73 -3.05 -4.88
CA ILE A 75 20.60 -3.36 -5.77
C ILE A 75 19.48 -4.05 -4.98
N ASP A 76 18.24 -3.81 -5.38
CA ASP A 76 17.05 -4.55 -4.96
C ASP A 76 16.45 -5.22 -6.20
N ALA A 77 16.51 -6.54 -6.25
CA ALA A 77 16.08 -7.33 -7.41
C ALA A 77 14.85 -8.16 -7.03
N LEU A 78 13.76 -7.98 -7.77
CA LEU A 78 12.58 -8.86 -7.69
C LEU A 78 12.61 -9.81 -8.89
N ILE A 79 12.68 -11.11 -8.61
CA ILE A 79 12.86 -12.11 -9.66
C ILE A 79 11.97 -13.33 -9.42
N SER A 80 11.37 -13.82 -10.50
CA SER A 80 10.74 -15.13 -10.49
C SER A 80 11.79 -16.22 -10.66
N SER A 81 11.57 -17.37 -10.06
CA SER A 81 12.55 -18.45 -10.05
C SER A 81 13.09 -18.89 -11.43
N PRO A 82 12.26 -18.96 -12.50
CA PRO A 82 12.75 -19.27 -13.85
C PRO A 82 13.78 -18.28 -14.39
N LYS A 83 13.79 -17.03 -13.90
CA LYS A 83 14.72 -15.98 -14.33
C LYS A 83 16.01 -15.95 -13.50
N TRP A 84 16.07 -16.68 -12.38
CA TRP A 84 17.23 -16.72 -11.49
C TRP A 84 18.56 -17.01 -12.19
N PRO A 85 18.70 -18.02 -13.07
CA PRO A 85 19.99 -18.35 -13.67
C PRO A 85 20.66 -17.18 -14.39
N LYS A 86 19.86 -16.32 -15.06
CA LYS A 86 20.36 -15.14 -15.78
C LYS A 86 20.89 -14.08 -14.83
N LEU A 87 20.17 -13.80 -13.73
CA LEU A 87 20.65 -12.87 -12.71
C LEU A 87 21.87 -13.43 -11.98
N GLU A 88 21.88 -14.72 -11.68
CA GLU A 88 23.01 -15.37 -11.03
C GLU A 88 24.29 -15.27 -11.86
N GLU A 89 24.21 -15.54 -13.17
CA GLU A 89 25.33 -15.39 -14.09
C GLU A 89 25.85 -13.95 -14.10
N PHE A 90 24.96 -12.97 -14.11
CA PHE A 90 25.32 -11.55 -13.99
C PHE A 90 26.04 -11.27 -12.67
N LEU A 91 25.49 -11.71 -11.53
CA LEU A 91 26.09 -11.46 -10.21
C LEU A 91 27.48 -12.11 -10.05
N ARG A 92 27.77 -13.21 -10.76
CA ARG A 92 29.14 -13.78 -10.80
C ARG A 92 30.13 -12.85 -11.49
N GLN A 93 29.70 -12.08 -12.48
CA GLN A 93 30.55 -11.14 -13.22
C GLN A 93 30.79 -9.84 -12.43
N TYR A 94 29.90 -9.49 -11.51
CA TYR A 94 29.96 -8.24 -10.72
C TYR A 94 29.93 -8.52 -9.21
N PRO A 95 30.95 -9.21 -8.66
CA PRO A 95 30.96 -9.62 -7.26
C PRO A 95 30.97 -8.45 -6.28
N GLN A 96 31.29 -7.23 -6.70
CA GLN A 96 31.30 -6.03 -5.86
C GLN A 96 29.90 -5.46 -5.56
N LEU A 97 28.84 -6.00 -6.15
CA LEU A 97 27.47 -5.55 -5.92
C LEU A 97 26.91 -6.12 -4.61
N SER A 98 26.29 -5.25 -3.83
CA SER A 98 25.54 -5.66 -2.63
C SER A 98 24.08 -5.88 -3.02
N VAL A 99 23.58 -7.09 -2.83
CA VAL A 99 22.28 -7.52 -3.36
C VAL A 99 21.27 -7.75 -2.25
N SER A 100 20.12 -7.07 -2.38
CA SER A 100 18.85 -7.42 -1.78
C SER A 100 18.02 -8.17 -2.83
N LEU A 101 17.71 -9.43 -2.59
CA LEU A 101 17.03 -10.30 -3.54
C LEU A 101 15.67 -10.70 -3.00
N THR A 102 14.61 -10.50 -3.78
CA THR A 102 13.30 -11.13 -3.57
C THR A 102 13.07 -12.17 -4.66
N LEU A 103 13.10 -13.45 -4.27
CA LEU A 103 12.85 -14.60 -5.13
C LEU A 103 11.42 -15.08 -4.92
N SER A 104 10.61 -15.11 -5.99
CA SER A 104 9.27 -15.69 -5.98
C SER A 104 9.17 -16.92 -6.88
N GLY A 105 8.39 -17.92 -6.46
CA GLY A 105 8.14 -19.12 -7.26
C GLY A 105 6.71 -19.61 -7.13
N ASP A 106 6.48 -20.78 -7.72
CA ASP A 106 5.28 -21.57 -7.49
C ASP A 106 5.59 -22.62 -6.41
N SER A 107 4.56 -23.12 -5.72
CA SER A 107 4.71 -24.04 -4.58
C SER A 107 5.45 -25.35 -4.89
N HIS A 108 5.59 -25.70 -6.17
CA HIS A 108 6.31 -26.88 -6.64
C HIS A 108 7.76 -26.58 -7.06
N PHE A 109 8.21 -25.34 -6.91
CA PHE A 109 9.54 -24.93 -7.31
C PHE A 109 10.50 -25.01 -6.13
N SER A 110 11.53 -25.84 -6.25
CA SER A 110 12.64 -25.91 -5.29
C SER A 110 13.69 -24.85 -5.60
N VAL A 111 14.03 -23.99 -4.63
CA VAL A 111 15.02 -22.91 -4.77
C VAL A 111 16.33 -23.44 -5.36
N PRO A 112 16.88 -22.74 -6.38
CA PRO A 112 18.09 -23.20 -7.05
C PRO A 112 19.30 -23.08 -6.12
N TYR A 113 20.32 -23.90 -6.38
CA TYR A 113 21.60 -23.80 -5.69
C TYR A 113 22.29 -22.46 -6.00
N PHE A 114 22.53 -21.64 -4.98
CA PHE A 114 23.24 -20.37 -5.13
C PHE A 114 24.74 -20.61 -5.24
N LYS A 115 25.32 -20.43 -6.44
CA LYS A 115 26.78 -20.50 -6.65
C LYS A 115 27.48 -19.17 -6.36
N THR A 116 26.71 -18.08 -6.22
CA THR A 116 27.24 -16.73 -5.93
C THR A 116 27.31 -16.47 -4.43
N SER A 117 28.31 -15.68 -4.04
CA SER A 117 28.64 -15.46 -2.63
C SER A 117 28.38 -14.02 -2.14
N GLN A 118 27.61 -13.19 -2.84
CA GLN A 118 27.36 -11.80 -2.38
C GLN A 118 25.88 -11.43 -2.43
N ILE A 119 25.10 -12.08 -1.55
CA ILE A 119 23.74 -11.66 -1.23
C ILE A 119 23.72 -11.31 0.26
N ASP A 120 23.34 -10.08 0.58
CA ASP A 120 23.24 -9.59 1.97
C ASP A 120 21.84 -9.81 2.52
N SER A 121 20.81 -9.55 1.72
CA SER A 121 19.41 -9.72 2.10
C SER A 121 18.71 -10.62 1.11
N LEU A 122 18.09 -11.69 1.60
CA LEU A 122 17.36 -12.66 0.78
C LEU A 122 15.94 -12.81 1.31
N ARG A 123 14.96 -12.54 0.45
CA ARG A 123 13.55 -12.81 0.68
C ARG A 123 13.07 -13.88 -0.29
N ILE A 124 12.48 -14.96 0.22
CA ILE A 124 11.96 -16.07 -0.57
C ILE A 124 10.45 -16.16 -0.35
N PHE A 125 9.69 -16.30 -1.43
CA PHE A 125 8.24 -16.36 -1.39
C PHE A 125 7.68 -17.49 -2.27
N ASN A 126 6.80 -18.30 -1.68
CA ASN A 126 6.06 -19.38 -2.36
C ASN A 126 6.97 -20.43 -3.05
N CYS A 127 8.02 -20.88 -2.35
CA CYS A 127 8.96 -21.89 -2.85
C CYS A 127 9.19 -23.00 -1.82
N GLU A 128 9.57 -24.18 -2.30
CA GLU A 128 10.29 -25.17 -1.49
C GLU A 128 11.77 -24.80 -1.46
N TYR A 129 12.46 -24.92 -0.33
CA TYR A 129 13.88 -24.59 -0.29
C TYR A 129 14.68 -25.55 0.57
N ILE A 130 15.88 -25.79 0.06
CA ILE A 130 16.93 -26.57 0.69
C ILE A 130 17.84 -25.58 1.40
N VAL A 131 17.91 -25.63 2.73
CA VAL A 131 18.68 -24.65 3.51
C VAL A 131 20.15 -24.64 3.09
N ASP A 132 20.71 -25.81 2.75
CA ASP A 132 22.08 -25.95 2.25
C ASP A 132 22.34 -25.31 0.88
N HIS A 133 21.29 -24.98 0.14
CA HIS A 133 21.41 -24.30 -1.15
C HIS A 133 21.45 -22.78 -1.03
N LEU A 134 21.13 -22.21 0.14
CA LEU A 134 21.07 -20.78 0.34
C LEU A 134 22.47 -20.15 0.45
N PRO A 135 22.63 -18.87 0.06
CA PRO A 135 23.93 -18.21 0.10
C PRO A 135 24.36 -17.94 1.54
N ARG A 136 25.53 -18.45 1.94
CA ARG A 136 26.07 -18.31 3.31
C ARG A 136 26.38 -16.88 3.72
N THR A 137 26.43 -15.94 2.78
CA THR A 137 26.75 -14.53 3.04
C THR A 137 25.57 -13.70 3.51
N VAL A 138 24.36 -14.27 3.48
CA VAL A 138 23.13 -13.58 3.85
C VAL A 138 23.20 -13.13 5.30
N SER A 139 22.99 -11.83 5.52
CA SER A 139 22.82 -11.23 6.84
C SER A 139 21.35 -11.12 7.24
N LYS A 140 20.43 -11.07 6.27
CA LYS A 140 18.98 -11.03 6.49
C LYS A 140 18.25 -12.04 5.62
N LEU A 141 17.61 -13.02 6.24
CA LEU A 141 16.86 -14.08 5.56
C LEU A 141 15.38 -13.99 5.94
N CYS A 142 14.52 -13.80 4.95
CA CYS A 142 13.07 -13.71 5.13
C CYS A 142 12.38 -14.73 4.24
N ILE A 143 11.58 -15.62 4.82
CA ILE A 143 10.98 -16.73 4.10
C ILE A 143 9.50 -16.79 4.43
N VAL A 144 8.69 -16.68 3.38
CA VAL A 144 7.26 -16.40 3.50
C VAL A 144 6.50 -17.32 2.57
N GLN A 145 5.58 -18.13 3.09
CA GLN A 145 4.77 -19.10 2.32
C GLN A 145 5.66 -20.10 1.56
N GLY A 146 5.76 -21.34 2.02
CA GLY A 146 6.63 -22.31 1.36
C GLY A 146 6.92 -23.53 2.20
N GLN A 147 7.96 -24.26 1.85
CA GLN A 147 8.39 -25.45 2.59
C GLN A 147 9.90 -25.46 2.79
N ILE A 148 10.35 -25.89 3.98
CA ILE A 148 11.76 -26.19 4.26
C ILE A 148 12.06 -27.67 4.26
N ASP A 149 13.27 -28.01 3.88
CA ASP A 149 13.84 -29.34 4.07
C ASP A 149 14.44 -29.55 5.47
N SER A 150 15.04 -28.51 6.07
CA SER A 150 15.72 -28.58 7.36
C SER A 150 15.63 -27.26 8.12
N GLY A 151 15.78 -27.33 9.45
CA GLY A 151 15.87 -26.18 10.36
C GLY A 151 17.30 -25.79 10.75
N ASP A 152 18.35 -26.34 10.12
CA ASP A 152 19.74 -26.07 10.51
C ASP A 152 20.36 -24.86 9.80
N PHE A 153 20.33 -23.71 10.46
CA PHE A 153 20.91 -22.45 9.99
C PHE A 153 22.32 -22.17 10.55
N ARG A 154 22.99 -23.15 11.17
CA ARG A 154 24.31 -22.90 11.81
C ARG A 154 25.40 -22.48 10.83
N GLN A 155 25.26 -22.79 9.54
CA GLN A 155 26.24 -22.45 8.51
C GLN A 155 26.24 -20.98 8.06
N PHE A 156 25.29 -20.16 8.53
CA PHE A 156 25.17 -18.76 8.13
C PHE A 156 25.82 -17.82 9.17
N ASP A 157 27.15 -17.82 9.24
CA ASP A 157 27.93 -17.06 10.24
C ASP A 157 27.72 -15.52 10.20
N ARG A 158 27.08 -15.01 9.14
CA ARG A 158 26.75 -13.58 8.96
C ARG A 158 25.28 -13.26 9.23
N LEU A 159 24.44 -14.28 9.42
CA LEU A 159 23.00 -14.10 9.56
C LEU A 159 22.70 -13.38 10.87
N LYS A 160 22.14 -12.17 10.76
CA LYS A 160 21.72 -11.31 11.87
C LYS A 160 20.22 -11.31 12.05
N GLU A 161 19.45 -11.49 10.98
CA GLU A 161 17.99 -11.49 11.00
C GLU A 161 17.43 -12.70 10.25
N LEU A 162 16.57 -13.47 10.92
CA LEU A 162 15.83 -14.58 10.34
C LEU A 162 14.33 -14.39 10.60
N VAL A 163 13.54 -14.38 9.53
CA VAL A 163 12.09 -14.29 9.58
C VAL A 163 11.48 -15.44 8.78
N ILE A 164 10.70 -16.28 9.42
CA ILE A 164 9.98 -17.40 8.81
C ILE A 164 8.49 -17.21 9.07
N GLN A 165 7.66 -17.24 8.01
CA GLN A 165 6.23 -16.98 8.08
C GLN A 165 5.45 -17.91 7.16
N HIS A 166 4.40 -18.56 7.67
CA HIS A 166 3.53 -19.44 6.87
C HIS A 166 4.30 -20.52 6.09
N VAL A 167 5.41 -21.00 6.64
CA VAL A 167 6.20 -22.09 6.06
C VAL A 167 5.69 -23.42 6.62
N ILE A 168 5.82 -24.48 5.84
CA ILE A 168 5.63 -25.87 6.23
C ILE A 168 7.01 -26.43 6.55
N CYS A 169 7.16 -27.04 7.72
CA CYS A 169 8.41 -27.65 8.18
C CYS A 169 8.17 -29.14 8.44
N PRO A 170 9.14 -30.02 8.17
CA PRO A 170 9.04 -31.43 8.52
C PRO A 170 8.69 -31.62 9.99
N GLU A 171 7.82 -32.58 10.27
CA GLU A 171 7.41 -32.87 11.64
C GLU A 171 8.64 -33.22 12.51
N ASN A 172 8.68 -32.66 13.71
CA ASN A 172 9.74 -32.84 14.70
C ASN A 172 11.10 -32.22 14.39
N GLU A 173 11.24 -31.42 13.34
CA GLU A 173 12.49 -30.71 13.07
C GLU A 173 12.81 -29.71 14.20
N ILE A 174 14.08 -29.68 14.62
CA ILE A 174 14.58 -28.77 15.65
C ILE A 174 15.47 -27.73 14.97
N PHE A 175 15.03 -26.49 14.99
CA PHE A 175 15.79 -25.39 14.42
C PHE A 175 17.05 -25.10 15.21
N ARG A 176 18.17 -24.90 14.50
CA ARG A 176 19.46 -24.52 15.07
C ARG A 176 19.96 -23.26 14.39
N PHE A 177 20.48 -22.33 15.18
CA PHE A 177 20.83 -20.99 14.70
C PHE A 177 22.33 -20.69 14.82
N PRO A 178 22.86 -19.77 13.99
CA PRO A 178 24.23 -19.31 14.11
C PRO A 178 24.35 -18.29 15.26
N PRO A 179 25.53 -18.18 15.91
CA PRO A 179 25.73 -17.24 17.03
C PRO A 179 25.64 -15.76 16.63
N SER A 180 25.75 -15.46 15.33
CA SER A 180 25.56 -14.11 14.78
C SER A 180 24.12 -13.62 14.79
N LEU A 181 23.15 -14.53 15.00
CA LEU A 181 21.72 -14.22 14.88
C LEU A 181 21.27 -13.31 16.03
N GLN A 182 20.75 -12.14 15.69
CA GLN A 182 20.28 -11.13 16.65
C GLN A 182 18.75 -11.01 16.69
N LYS A 183 18.10 -11.22 15.54
CA LYS A 183 16.65 -11.10 15.38
C LYS A 183 16.06 -12.37 14.81
N LEU A 184 15.13 -12.97 15.54
CA LEU A 184 14.47 -14.22 15.18
C LEU A 184 12.95 -14.05 15.18
N ARG A 185 12.28 -14.46 14.10
CA ARG A 185 10.83 -14.60 14.03
C ARG A 185 10.46 -15.94 13.42
N LEU A 186 9.77 -16.77 14.19
CA LEU A 186 9.27 -18.09 13.77
C LEU A 186 7.75 -18.15 13.84
N PRO A 187 7.11 -19.02 13.04
CA PRO A 187 5.70 -19.34 13.21
C PRO A 187 5.43 -20.07 14.54
N ASN A 188 4.16 -20.07 14.96
CA ASN A 188 3.74 -20.77 16.17
C ASN A 188 3.91 -22.29 16.03
N GLY A 189 4.22 -22.97 17.13
CA GLY A 189 4.41 -24.43 17.18
C GLY A 189 5.79 -24.95 16.73
N TYR A 190 6.68 -24.11 16.23
CA TYR A 190 8.01 -24.52 15.76
C TYR A 190 8.95 -24.82 16.94
N ARG A 191 9.69 -25.94 16.84
CA ARG A 191 10.69 -26.35 17.85
C ARG A 191 12.06 -25.82 17.49
N TYR A 192 12.84 -25.42 18.48
CA TYR A 192 14.19 -24.92 18.28
C TYR A 192 15.12 -25.30 19.43
N ASP A 193 16.42 -25.30 19.17
CA ASP A 193 17.46 -25.54 20.16
C ASP A 193 17.83 -24.22 20.87
N PRO A 194 17.49 -24.07 22.16
CA PRO A 194 17.74 -22.82 22.88
C PRO A 194 19.22 -22.51 23.08
N VAL A 195 20.08 -23.53 23.05
CA VAL A 195 21.53 -23.36 23.21
C VAL A 195 22.11 -22.55 22.05
N THR A 196 21.43 -22.54 20.91
CA THR A 196 21.86 -21.80 19.71
C THR A 196 21.41 -20.34 19.67
N LEU A 197 20.62 -19.88 20.66
CA LEU A 197 20.08 -18.52 20.69
C LEU A 197 20.97 -17.50 21.41
N THR A 198 22.25 -17.80 21.63
CA THR A 198 23.16 -16.97 22.45
C THR A 198 23.36 -15.55 21.93
N GLY A 199 23.13 -15.26 20.64
CA GLY A 199 23.20 -13.90 20.09
C GLY A 199 21.87 -13.15 20.03
N VAL A 200 20.74 -13.82 20.28
CA VAL A 200 19.41 -13.28 19.98
C VAL A 200 18.98 -12.28 21.04
N VAL A 201 18.71 -11.05 20.59
CA VAL A 201 18.21 -9.94 21.41
C VAL A 201 16.76 -9.60 21.12
N ASN A 202 16.27 -9.96 19.92
CA ASN A 202 14.90 -9.70 19.48
C ASN A 202 14.25 -11.01 19.01
N ALA A 203 13.19 -11.45 19.69
CA ALA A 203 12.55 -12.73 19.40
C ALA A 203 11.03 -12.61 19.19
N ARG A 204 10.49 -13.34 18.22
CA ARG A 204 9.07 -13.65 18.09
C ARG A 204 8.90 -15.15 17.89
N VAL A 205 8.56 -15.85 18.96
CA VAL A 205 8.40 -17.32 18.99
C VAL A 205 7.29 -17.71 19.97
N ASP A 206 6.55 -18.78 19.69
CA ASP A 206 5.44 -19.27 20.55
C ASP A 206 5.94 -20.17 21.69
N PHE A 207 7.08 -20.86 21.53
CA PHE A 207 7.61 -21.78 22.55
C PHE A 207 8.50 -21.05 23.56
N TYR A 208 7.93 -20.58 24.68
CA TYR A 208 8.55 -19.60 25.58
C TYR A 208 9.52 -20.15 26.64
N GLY A 209 9.43 -21.43 27.01
CA GLY A 209 10.15 -21.96 28.17
C GLY A 209 11.69 -22.05 28.04
N LYS A 210 12.25 -21.73 26.87
CA LYS A 210 13.68 -21.90 26.58
C LYS A 210 14.33 -20.69 25.90
N LEU A 211 13.71 -19.52 25.97
CA LEU A 211 14.32 -18.30 25.46
C LEU A 211 15.48 -17.83 26.37
N PRO A 212 16.52 -17.18 25.81
CA PRO A 212 17.61 -16.60 26.59
C PRO A 212 17.16 -15.27 27.22
N TRP A 213 16.25 -15.34 28.19
CA TRP A 213 15.53 -14.17 28.73
C TRP A 213 16.45 -13.02 29.19
N SER A 214 17.59 -13.33 29.81
CA SER A 214 18.51 -12.34 30.39
C SER A 214 19.16 -11.39 29.38
N GLN A 215 19.14 -11.71 28.09
CA GLN A 215 19.71 -10.88 27.03
C GLN A 215 18.66 -10.30 26.06
N LEU A 216 17.39 -10.71 26.19
CA LEU A 216 16.34 -10.23 25.32
C LEU A 216 16.02 -8.75 25.64
N VAL A 217 15.92 -7.97 24.56
CA VAL A 217 15.48 -6.57 24.58
C VAL A 217 14.04 -6.46 24.10
N ARG A 218 13.67 -7.25 23.07
CA ARG A 218 12.31 -7.30 22.53
C ARG A 218 11.80 -8.74 22.43
N VAL A 219 10.57 -8.94 22.90
CA VAL A 219 9.84 -10.19 22.71
C VAL A 219 8.43 -9.92 22.17
N ASP A 220 8.01 -10.68 21.15
CA ASP A 220 6.68 -10.56 20.54
C ASP A 220 6.00 -11.92 20.37
N GLY A 221 4.68 -11.94 20.43
CA GLY A 221 3.85 -13.11 20.16
C GLY A 221 3.98 -14.24 21.17
N ILE A 222 4.43 -13.94 22.40
CA ILE A 222 4.44 -14.91 23.49
C ILE A 222 3.05 -15.02 24.12
N ARG A 223 2.68 -16.18 24.66
CA ARG A 223 1.37 -16.32 25.31
C ARG A 223 1.30 -15.54 26.61
N HIS A 224 2.21 -15.83 27.54
CA HIS A 224 2.34 -15.12 28.82
C HIS A 224 3.78 -15.18 29.32
N LEU A 225 4.10 -14.32 30.29
CA LEU A 225 5.36 -14.36 31.03
C LEU A 225 5.19 -15.16 32.32
N HIS A 226 6.23 -15.88 32.74
CA HIS A 226 6.26 -16.62 34.01
C HIS A 226 7.20 -15.97 35.02
N ASP A 227 6.88 -16.18 36.29
CA ASP A 227 7.76 -15.83 37.40
C ASP A 227 9.07 -16.66 37.29
N GLY A 228 10.20 -16.03 37.61
CA GLY A 228 11.52 -16.68 37.63
C GLY A 228 12.37 -16.49 36.37
N PHE A 229 11.84 -15.89 35.30
CA PHE A 229 12.67 -15.43 34.18
C PHE A 229 13.44 -14.16 34.55
N ASP A 230 14.74 -14.11 34.22
CA ASP A 230 15.51 -12.86 34.27
C ASP A 230 15.13 -12.02 33.04
N ILE A 231 14.27 -11.04 33.23
CA ILE A 231 13.75 -10.16 32.18
C ILE A 231 14.10 -8.69 32.42
N SER A 232 15.17 -8.46 33.19
CA SER A 232 15.64 -7.13 33.58
C SER A 232 16.07 -6.23 32.40
N HIS A 233 16.30 -6.84 31.23
CA HIS A 233 16.71 -6.18 30.00
C HIS A 233 15.57 -5.88 29.00
N LEU A 234 14.36 -6.41 29.23
CA LEU A 234 13.25 -6.23 28.28
C LEU A 234 12.79 -4.77 28.22
N GLU A 235 12.76 -4.23 27.01
CA GLU A 235 12.24 -2.90 26.69
C GLU A 235 10.88 -2.99 25.98
N GLU A 236 10.67 -4.00 25.14
CA GLU A 236 9.47 -4.16 24.33
C GLU A 236 8.87 -5.56 24.49
N VAL A 237 7.63 -5.64 24.96
CA VAL A 237 6.95 -6.90 25.25
C VAL A 237 5.60 -6.95 24.55
N SER A 238 5.31 -8.04 23.85
CA SER A 238 4.01 -8.31 23.25
C SER A 238 3.53 -9.71 23.61
N VAL A 239 2.39 -9.77 24.33
CA VAL A 239 1.76 -10.98 24.85
C VAL A 239 0.38 -11.20 24.24
N SER A 240 -0.04 -12.46 24.06
CA SER A 240 -1.36 -12.83 23.53
C SER A 240 -2.38 -13.28 24.58
N GLU A 241 -1.95 -13.46 25.82
CA GLU A 241 -2.80 -13.82 26.96
C GLU A 241 -2.24 -13.17 28.23
N ILE A 242 -3.11 -12.80 29.17
CA ILE A 242 -2.64 -12.44 30.51
C ILE A 242 -2.51 -13.73 31.31
N GLY A 243 -1.27 -14.08 31.64
CA GLY A 243 -0.95 -15.10 32.63
C GLY A 243 -0.97 -14.49 34.04
N SER A 244 0.16 -14.56 34.74
CA SER A 244 0.35 -13.86 36.02
C SER A 244 0.42 -12.34 35.81
N SER A 245 0.15 -11.58 36.88
CA SER A 245 0.29 -10.12 36.89
C SER A 245 1.74 -9.69 36.64
N PHE A 246 1.96 -8.83 35.64
CA PHE A 246 3.29 -8.25 35.33
C PHE A 246 3.87 -7.44 36.50
N ALA A 247 3.02 -6.98 37.43
CA ALA A 247 3.43 -6.24 38.62
C ALA A 247 4.43 -7.01 39.50
N LYS A 248 4.46 -8.35 39.40
CA LYS A 248 5.41 -9.21 40.12
C LYS A 248 6.74 -9.41 39.41
N LEU A 249 6.84 -9.00 38.14
CA LEU A 249 8.01 -9.22 37.32
C LEU A 249 8.90 -7.98 37.30
N ASP A 250 10.19 -8.15 37.53
CA ASP A 250 11.16 -7.05 37.49
C ASP A 250 11.54 -6.70 36.04
N MET A 251 10.91 -5.65 35.50
CA MET A 251 11.14 -5.14 34.15
C MET A 251 11.49 -3.65 34.18
N PRO A 252 12.65 -3.25 34.71
CA PRO A 252 13.00 -1.85 34.98
C PRO A 252 13.29 -1.01 33.72
N LYS A 253 13.26 -1.62 32.53
CA LYS A 253 13.51 -0.96 31.24
C LYS A 253 12.31 -0.99 30.29
N LEU A 254 11.15 -1.47 30.73
CA LEU A 254 9.98 -1.63 29.87
C LEU A 254 9.50 -0.28 29.34
N LYS A 255 9.48 -0.12 28.02
CA LYS A 255 9.04 1.10 27.31
C LYS A 255 7.79 0.84 26.48
N GLU A 256 7.62 -0.36 25.95
CA GLU A 256 6.47 -0.77 25.14
C GLU A 256 5.85 -2.06 25.68
N LEU A 257 4.54 -2.03 25.87
CA LEU A 257 3.75 -3.21 26.22
C LEU A 257 2.58 -3.34 25.25
N SER A 258 2.46 -4.50 24.62
CA SER A 258 1.31 -4.87 23.81
C SER A 258 0.63 -6.11 24.40
N ILE A 259 -0.67 -6.01 24.67
CA ILE A 259 -1.48 -7.09 25.20
C ILE A 259 -2.62 -7.33 24.22
N VAL A 260 -2.55 -8.45 23.51
CA VAL A 260 -3.63 -8.93 22.68
C VAL A 260 -4.42 -9.89 23.56
N GLN A 261 -5.69 -9.63 23.85
CA GLN A 261 -6.56 -10.55 24.60
C GLN A 261 -7.82 -10.84 23.78
N ASN A 262 -8.45 -11.99 24.02
CA ASN A 262 -9.79 -12.28 23.50
C ASN A 262 -10.81 -11.21 23.99
N PRO A 263 -11.65 -10.62 23.12
CA PRO A 263 -12.59 -9.52 23.44
C PRO A 263 -13.67 -9.78 24.48
N ASP A 264 -13.82 -11.00 25.00
CA ASP A 264 -14.99 -11.39 25.81
C ASP A 264 -15.09 -10.69 27.17
N GLN A 265 -14.00 -10.11 27.70
CA GLN A 265 -13.99 -9.41 28.98
C GLN A 265 -13.09 -8.18 28.96
N LEU A 266 -13.65 -7.03 29.33
CA LEU A 266 -12.88 -5.79 29.53
C LEU A 266 -12.27 -5.79 30.93
N LEU A 267 -10.95 -5.86 30.99
CA LEU A 267 -10.17 -5.86 32.23
C LEU A 267 -9.44 -4.51 32.41
N ASP A 268 -9.17 -4.13 33.65
CA ASP A 268 -8.38 -2.95 33.95
C ASP A 268 -6.89 -3.28 33.92
N VAL A 269 -6.17 -2.72 32.94
CA VAL A 269 -4.73 -2.97 32.76
C VAL A 269 -3.90 -2.52 33.98
N CYS A 270 -4.39 -1.55 34.77
CA CYS A 270 -3.69 -1.05 35.96
C CYS A 270 -3.54 -2.13 37.04
N GLN A 271 -4.39 -3.18 37.03
CA GLN A 271 -4.31 -4.30 37.98
C GLN A 271 -3.15 -5.25 37.69
N TYR A 272 -2.61 -5.18 36.47
CA TYR A 272 -1.55 -6.07 36.00
C TYR A 272 -0.17 -5.43 36.01
N LEU A 273 -0.07 -4.13 36.26
CA LEU A 273 1.19 -3.38 36.23
C LEU A 273 1.49 -2.76 37.59
N SER A 274 2.76 -2.73 37.95
CA SER A 274 3.24 -1.92 39.08
C SER A 274 3.28 -0.43 38.72
N GLU A 275 3.27 0.46 39.72
CA GLU A 275 3.38 1.90 39.50
C GLU A 275 4.66 2.30 38.76
N THR A 276 5.78 1.67 39.08
CA THR A 276 7.05 1.90 38.39
C THR A 276 6.97 1.51 36.93
N GLN A 277 6.33 0.38 36.62
CA GLN A 277 6.09 -0.06 35.24
C GLN A 277 5.17 0.89 34.47
N MET A 278 4.08 1.34 35.09
CA MET A 278 3.19 2.32 34.47
C MET A 278 3.92 3.64 34.17
N ALA A 279 4.80 4.09 35.07
CA ALA A 279 5.52 5.35 34.92
C ALA A 279 6.55 5.35 33.79
N GLN A 280 7.18 4.22 33.49
CA GLN A 280 8.19 4.09 32.42
C GLN A 280 7.61 3.86 31.03
N LEU A 281 6.37 3.35 30.93
CA LEU A 281 5.75 3.03 29.64
C LEU A 281 5.59 4.27 28.76
N SER A 282 6.08 4.15 27.53
CA SER A 282 5.95 5.15 26.48
C SER A 282 4.90 4.76 25.44
N ILE A 283 4.69 3.46 25.24
CA ILE A 283 3.71 2.87 24.32
C ILE A 283 2.94 1.77 25.06
N LEU A 284 1.62 1.86 25.06
CA LEU A 284 0.75 0.81 25.58
C LEU A 284 -0.30 0.45 24.51
N ASN A 285 -0.25 -0.79 24.02
CA ASN A 285 -1.26 -1.32 23.11
C ASN A 285 -2.08 -2.42 23.82
N ALA A 286 -3.24 -2.06 24.35
CA ALA A 286 -4.09 -2.93 25.14
C ALA A 286 -5.55 -2.80 24.67
N GLU A 287 -5.81 -3.17 23.40
CA GLU A 287 -7.07 -2.88 22.69
C GLU A 287 -8.33 -3.33 23.44
N ASN A 288 -8.29 -4.47 24.14
CA ASN A 288 -9.44 -5.02 24.86
C ASN A 288 -9.38 -4.75 26.38
N PHE A 289 -8.66 -3.71 26.79
CA PHE A 289 -8.53 -3.27 28.18
C PHE A 289 -9.08 -1.89 28.40
N VAL A 290 -9.52 -1.62 29.62
CA VAL A 290 -9.85 -0.29 30.11
C VAL A 290 -8.72 0.21 31.02
N ILE A 291 -8.65 1.54 31.20
CA ILE A 291 -7.81 2.17 32.21
C ILE A 291 -8.72 3.01 33.10
N ASN A 292 -8.81 2.64 34.37
CA ASN A 292 -9.59 3.41 35.34
C ASN A 292 -8.84 4.65 35.84
N SER A 293 -7.50 4.64 35.77
CA SER A 293 -6.70 5.76 36.24
C SER A 293 -5.41 5.96 35.47
N TYR A 294 -5.21 7.16 34.94
CA TYR A 294 -4.09 7.51 34.06
C TYR A 294 -2.90 8.16 34.78
N HIS A 295 -3.05 8.50 36.07
CA HIS A 295 -2.06 9.29 36.83
C HIS A 295 -0.66 8.67 36.87
N SER A 296 -0.57 7.34 36.81
CA SER A 296 0.70 6.61 36.85
C SER A 296 1.45 6.63 35.51
N PHE A 297 0.80 6.92 34.40
CA PHE A 297 1.37 6.82 33.04
C PHE A 297 2.09 8.10 32.57
N ARG A 298 3.11 8.53 33.32
CA ARG A 298 3.73 9.86 33.14
C ARG A 298 4.45 10.07 31.80
N ASN A 299 4.98 9.01 31.20
CA ASN A 299 5.78 9.06 29.97
C ASN A 299 5.04 8.54 28.72
N LEU A 300 3.74 8.27 28.85
CA LEU A 300 2.97 7.61 27.80
C LEU A 300 2.72 8.57 26.63
N HIS A 301 3.21 8.21 25.44
CA HIS A 301 3.09 9.00 24.21
C HIS A 301 2.11 8.37 23.21
N ARG A 302 1.94 7.06 23.25
CA ARG A 302 0.98 6.32 22.43
C ARG A 302 0.16 5.35 23.27
N LEU A 303 -1.16 5.40 23.09
CA LEU A 303 -2.11 4.56 23.81
C LEU A 303 -3.11 3.92 22.84
N GLN A 304 -3.32 2.62 22.95
CA GLN A 304 -4.43 1.89 22.33
C GLN A 304 -5.23 1.15 23.39
N ILE A 305 -6.51 1.47 23.57
CA ILE A 305 -7.38 0.92 24.62
C ILE A 305 -8.84 0.76 24.17
N SER A 306 -9.62 0.04 24.97
CA SER A 306 -11.08 0.09 24.95
C SER A 306 -11.62 1.11 25.96
N MET A 307 -12.76 1.71 25.66
CA MET A 307 -13.46 2.63 26.55
C MET A 307 -14.95 2.30 26.63
N THR A 308 -15.47 2.27 27.85
CA THR A 308 -16.90 2.09 28.16
C THR A 308 -17.57 3.38 28.62
N SER A 309 -16.78 4.40 28.94
CA SER A 309 -17.24 5.73 29.32
C SER A 309 -17.01 6.73 28.19
N PRO A 310 -17.80 7.83 28.13
CA PRO A 310 -17.61 8.86 27.12
C PRO A 310 -16.20 9.45 27.14
N LEU A 311 -15.62 9.66 25.95
CA LEU A 311 -14.35 10.36 25.81
C LEU A 311 -14.62 11.86 25.62
N THR A 312 -14.03 12.69 26.47
CA THR A 312 -14.22 14.15 26.45
C THR A 312 -12.88 14.88 26.36
N THR A 313 -12.92 16.20 26.16
CA THR A 313 -11.73 17.07 26.21
C THR A 313 -11.06 17.11 27.59
N HIS A 314 -11.78 16.70 28.64
CA HIS A 314 -11.33 16.70 30.04
C HIS A 314 -10.92 15.32 30.55
N THR A 315 -11.00 14.27 29.71
CA THR A 315 -10.53 12.94 30.10
C THR A 315 -9.06 13.02 30.53
N PRO A 316 -8.70 12.51 31.73
CA PRO A 316 -7.43 12.84 32.40
C PRO A 316 -6.24 12.07 31.83
N PHE A 317 -6.04 12.08 30.52
CA PHE A 317 -4.87 11.46 29.89
C PHE A 317 -3.57 12.18 30.26
N PRO A 318 -2.42 11.49 30.23
CA PRO A 318 -1.11 12.10 30.44
C PRO A 318 -0.87 13.25 29.44
N SER A 319 -0.23 14.33 29.90
CA SER A 319 0.11 15.48 29.04
C SER A 319 1.10 15.13 27.93
N SER A 320 1.81 14.02 28.07
CA SER A 320 2.74 13.46 27.09
C SER A 320 2.05 12.76 25.92
N LEU A 321 0.77 12.43 26.02
CA LEU A 321 0.06 11.59 25.04
C LEU A 321 -0.14 12.33 23.71
N LYS A 322 0.33 11.75 22.60
CA LYS A 322 0.22 12.32 21.24
C LYS A 322 -0.64 11.48 20.31
N THR A 323 -0.53 10.15 20.41
CA THR A 323 -1.28 9.21 19.57
C THR A 323 -2.25 8.41 20.43
N LEU A 324 -3.54 8.52 20.14
CA LEU A 324 -4.61 7.83 20.86
C LEU A 324 -5.40 6.95 19.88
N ILE A 325 -5.54 5.67 20.21
CA ILE A 325 -6.31 4.67 19.47
C ILE A 325 -7.36 4.11 20.43
N VAL A 326 -8.64 4.27 20.12
CA VAL A 326 -9.73 3.89 21.03
C VAL A 326 -10.72 2.99 20.32
N LYS A 327 -11.06 1.87 20.95
CA LYS A 327 -12.27 1.12 20.68
C LYS A 327 -13.34 1.52 21.70
N SER A 328 -14.30 2.34 21.28
CA SER A 328 -15.28 2.95 22.17
C SER A 328 -16.65 2.28 22.05
N TYR A 329 -17.20 1.91 23.19
CA TYR A 329 -18.59 1.48 23.35
C TYR A 329 -19.50 2.65 23.78
N ALA A 330 -18.92 3.83 24.02
CA ALA A 330 -19.61 5.07 24.37
C ALA A 330 -19.37 6.17 23.33
N ALA A 331 -20.13 7.26 23.43
CA ALA A 331 -19.95 8.43 22.57
C ALA A 331 -18.57 9.09 22.78
N ILE A 332 -17.97 9.57 21.70
CA ILE A 332 -16.80 10.43 21.74
C ILE A 332 -17.30 11.87 21.62
N GLU A 333 -17.21 12.66 22.69
CA GLU A 333 -17.65 14.06 22.74
C GLU A 333 -16.51 15.05 22.52
N GLY A 334 -15.27 14.58 22.62
CA GLY A 334 -14.07 15.35 22.33
C GLY A 334 -12.80 14.53 22.57
N ILE A 335 -11.63 15.16 22.40
CA ILE A 335 -10.33 14.58 22.75
C ILE A 335 -9.49 15.60 23.50
N PRO A 336 -8.60 15.18 24.41
CA PRO A 336 -7.70 16.12 25.08
C PRO A 336 -6.77 16.85 24.10
N PRO A 337 -6.45 18.14 24.37
CA PRO A 337 -5.79 19.01 23.41
C PRO A 337 -4.36 18.57 23.02
N GLN A 338 -3.70 17.73 23.81
CA GLN A 338 -2.37 17.22 23.50
C GLN A 338 -2.35 16.17 22.36
N VAL A 339 -3.50 15.57 22.04
CA VAL A 339 -3.59 14.50 21.03
C VAL A 339 -3.50 15.10 19.62
N THR A 340 -2.50 14.65 18.85
CA THR A 340 -2.27 15.06 17.45
C THR A 340 -2.68 13.99 16.45
N GLU A 341 -2.73 12.73 16.87
CA GLU A 341 -3.17 11.60 16.05
C GLU A 341 -4.25 10.82 16.79
N PHE A 342 -5.43 10.70 16.19
CA PHE A 342 -6.56 10.00 16.80
C PHE A 342 -7.10 8.92 15.88
N LYS A 343 -7.26 7.71 16.40
CA LYS A 343 -7.91 6.59 15.72
C LYS A 343 -9.04 6.07 16.58
N VAL A 344 -10.22 5.90 16.00
CA VAL A 344 -11.40 5.43 16.74
C VAL A 344 -12.12 4.33 15.98
N GLU A 345 -12.51 3.30 16.71
CA GLU A 345 -13.55 2.33 16.35
C GLU A 345 -14.71 2.51 17.33
N GLY A 346 -15.89 2.88 16.87
CA GLY A 346 -17.02 3.19 17.76
C GLY A 346 -18.22 3.72 17.00
N HIS A 347 -19.28 4.15 17.69
CA HIS A 347 -20.56 4.49 17.05
C HIS A 347 -20.77 5.99 16.80
N GLU A 348 -20.52 6.85 17.78
CA GLU A 348 -20.83 8.29 17.71
C GLU A 348 -19.58 9.14 18.02
N VAL A 349 -19.26 10.08 17.14
CA VAL A 349 -18.02 10.88 17.21
C VAL A 349 -18.30 12.37 16.99
N SER A 350 -18.31 13.16 18.06
CA SER A 350 -18.28 14.62 18.03
C SER A 350 -16.88 15.09 18.46
N LEU A 351 -16.14 15.72 17.55
CA LEU A 351 -14.77 16.16 17.80
C LEU A 351 -14.60 17.64 17.51
N ASN A 352 -14.11 18.39 18.49
CA ASN A 352 -13.60 19.73 18.31
C ASN A 352 -12.15 19.79 18.82
N SER A 353 -11.17 19.85 17.91
CA SER A 353 -9.75 19.85 18.27
C SER A 353 -8.91 20.75 17.38
N ASN A 354 -8.22 21.71 18.00
CA ASN A 354 -7.30 22.60 17.30
C ASN A 354 -5.94 21.96 17.01
N ASN A 355 -5.60 20.81 17.63
CA ASN A 355 -4.26 20.22 17.51
C ASN A 355 -4.23 18.92 16.71
N LEU A 356 -5.41 18.36 16.40
CA LEU A 356 -5.53 17.12 15.65
C LEU A 356 -5.03 17.28 14.21
N ARG A 357 -4.10 16.42 13.79
CA ARG A 357 -3.47 16.41 12.47
C ARG A 357 -3.81 15.18 11.64
N ASP A 358 -4.01 14.04 12.28
CA ASP A 358 -4.39 12.77 11.65
C ASP A 358 -5.60 12.16 12.38
N LEU A 359 -6.67 11.87 11.63
CA LEU A 359 -7.88 11.23 12.12
C LEU A 359 -8.16 9.95 11.34
N THR A 360 -8.30 8.83 12.02
CA THR A 360 -8.85 7.58 11.45
C THR A 360 -10.12 7.17 12.19
N MET A 361 -11.20 6.94 11.47
CA MET A 361 -12.48 6.46 12.01
C MET A 361 -12.86 5.14 11.35
N THR A 362 -13.23 4.13 12.13
CA THR A 362 -13.69 2.83 11.65
C THR A 362 -15.04 2.49 12.29
N GLY A 363 -16.03 2.06 11.51
CA GLY A 363 -17.32 1.60 12.07
C GLY A 363 -18.21 2.68 12.67
N VAL A 364 -17.89 3.97 12.45
CA VAL A 364 -18.63 5.12 13.00
C VAL A 364 -19.95 5.32 12.26
N ALA A 365 -21.05 5.50 12.99
CA ALA A 365 -22.38 5.73 12.45
C ALA A 365 -22.66 7.23 12.24
N ASN A 366 -22.33 8.06 13.24
CA ASN A 366 -22.52 9.51 13.19
C ASN A 366 -21.21 10.21 13.58
N ALA A 367 -20.81 11.21 12.80
CA ALA A 367 -19.62 11.98 13.12
C ALA A 367 -19.77 13.48 12.80
N THR A 368 -19.40 14.34 13.74
CA THR A 368 -19.27 15.78 13.57
C THR A 368 -17.83 16.16 13.94
N VAL A 369 -17.03 16.59 12.97
CA VAL A 369 -15.61 16.87 13.20
C VAL A 369 -15.28 18.30 12.82
N VAL A 370 -14.75 19.06 13.78
CA VAL A 370 -14.21 20.41 13.65
C VAL A 370 -12.74 20.37 14.06
N ALA A 371 -11.83 20.34 13.09
CA ALA A 371 -10.40 20.24 13.35
C ALA A 371 -9.57 21.06 12.34
N PRO A 372 -9.34 22.38 12.59
CA PRO A 372 -8.76 23.27 11.59
C PRO A 372 -7.33 22.91 11.15
N ASN A 373 -6.59 22.18 11.98
CA ASN A 373 -5.23 21.73 11.67
C ASN A 373 -5.14 20.29 11.14
N LEU A 374 -6.29 19.68 10.82
CA LEU A 374 -6.33 18.33 10.27
C LEU A 374 -5.69 18.30 8.88
N SER A 375 -4.67 17.45 8.72
CA SER A 375 -3.93 17.27 7.48
C SER A 375 -4.30 15.97 6.74
N ARG A 376 -4.79 14.98 7.50
CA ARG A 376 -5.18 13.67 6.99
C ARG A 376 -6.43 13.15 7.69
N ILE A 377 -7.39 12.67 6.90
CA ILE A 377 -8.57 11.95 7.39
C ILE A 377 -8.73 10.60 6.67
N VAL A 378 -9.02 9.56 7.43
CA VAL A 378 -9.33 8.22 6.94
C VAL A 378 -10.63 7.74 7.60
N VAL A 379 -11.64 7.42 6.81
CA VAL A 379 -12.91 6.88 7.29
C VAL A 379 -13.12 5.51 6.66
N LYS A 380 -13.37 4.48 7.47
CA LYS A 380 -13.55 3.08 7.04
C LYS A 380 -14.82 2.51 7.60
N GLN A 381 -15.52 1.68 6.82
CA GLN A 381 -16.71 0.94 7.28
C GLN A 381 -17.75 1.84 7.97
N CYS A 382 -17.85 3.10 7.54
CA CYS A 382 -18.85 4.01 8.07
C CYS A 382 -20.22 3.60 7.54
N VAL A 383 -21.23 3.67 8.41
CA VAL A 383 -22.65 3.51 8.06
C VAL A 383 -23.30 4.86 8.36
N PRO A 384 -23.14 5.88 7.49
CA PRO A 384 -23.58 7.22 7.79
C PRO A 384 -25.11 7.29 7.81
N THR A 385 -25.66 7.81 8.90
CA THR A 385 -26.92 8.58 8.85
C THR A 385 -26.65 10.08 8.90
N GLY A 386 -25.45 10.53 9.29
CA GLY A 386 -25.05 11.94 9.27
C GLY A 386 -23.59 12.12 9.64
N VAL A 387 -22.73 12.29 8.63
CA VAL A 387 -21.32 12.66 8.84
C VAL A 387 -21.09 14.06 8.30
N GLU A 388 -20.84 15.00 9.20
CA GLU A 388 -20.60 16.39 8.87
C GLU A 388 -19.13 16.74 9.10
N PHE A 389 -18.47 17.08 8.00
CA PHE A 389 -17.07 17.49 7.94
C PHE A 389 -17.04 18.98 7.64
N THR A 390 -16.65 19.80 8.64
CA THR A 390 -16.54 21.26 8.45
C THR A 390 -15.16 21.78 8.84
N ASN A 391 -14.72 22.83 8.15
CA ASN A 391 -13.56 23.64 8.51
C ASN A 391 -12.21 22.90 8.57
N PHE A 392 -11.73 22.40 7.41
CA PHE A 392 -10.38 21.83 7.27
C PHE A 392 -9.51 22.61 6.28
N PRO A 393 -9.05 23.83 6.62
CA PRO A 393 -8.23 24.64 5.72
C PRO A 393 -6.88 23.98 5.39
N ASN A 394 -6.42 23.05 6.22
CA ASN A 394 -5.12 22.39 6.06
C ASN A 394 -5.20 20.93 5.59
N LEU A 395 -6.39 20.44 5.18
CA LEU A 395 -6.54 19.05 4.79
C LEU A 395 -5.82 18.79 3.48
N LEU A 396 -4.83 17.89 3.50
CA LEU A 396 -4.07 17.51 2.32
C LEU A 396 -4.63 16.24 1.69
N THR A 397 -5.06 15.29 2.53
CA THR A 397 -5.52 13.96 2.09
C THR A 397 -6.78 13.50 2.81
N ALA A 398 -7.74 12.99 2.04
CA ALA A 398 -8.96 12.38 2.54
C ALA A 398 -9.19 11.02 1.88
N PHE A 399 -9.38 9.97 2.70
CA PHE A 399 -9.72 8.63 2.26
C PHE A 399 -11.01 8.19 2.96
N ILE A 400 -12.09 8.00 2.20
CA ILE A 400 -13.39 7.57 2.73
C ILE A 400 -13.76 6.25 2.06
N HIS A 401 -13.99 5.23 2.88
CA HIS A 401 -14.50 3.93 2.47
C HIS A 401 -15.74 3.61 3.31
N ALA A 402 -16.92 3.82 2.72
CA ALA A 402 -18.21 3.48 3.33
C ALA A 402 -18.75 2.20 2.71
N HIS A 403 -19.22 1.27 3.53
CA HIS A 403 -19.88 0.04 3.06
C HIS A 403 -21.38 0.19 3.26
N SER A 404 -22.19 -0.29 2.30
CA SER A 404 -23.64 -0.48 2.42
C SER A 404 -24.47 0.76 2.73
N SER A 405 -23.98 1.96 2.42
CA SER A 405 -24.59 3.17 2.96
C SER A 405 -24.49 4.41 2.07
N GLU A 406 -25.45 5.30 2.32
CA GLU A 406 -25.60 6.60 1.69
C GLU A 406 -24.73 7.63 2.40
N LEU A 407 -23.68 8.12 1.73
CA LEU A 407 -22.91 9.27 2.20
C LEU A 407 -23.62 10.55 1.76
N GLN A 408 -24.04 11.38 2.71
CA GLN A 408 -24.66 12.67 2.42
C GLN A 408 -23.77 13.84 2.86
N SER A 409 -23.88 14.97 2.15
CA SER A 409 -23.42 16.29 2.61
C SER A 409 -21.90 16.42 2.88
N LEU A 410 -21.06 15.68 2.16
CA LEU A 410 -19.61 15.86 2.26
C LEU A 410 -19.21 17.21 1.67
N ARG A 411 -18.57 18.06 2.48
CA ARG A 411 -18.04 19.36 2.05
C ARG A 411 -16.55 19.44 2.35
N PHE A 412 -15.78 19.58 1.29
CA PHE A 412 -14.33 19.67 1.36
C PHE A 412 -13.84 21.03 0.84
N GLY A 413 -12.90 21.63 1.56
CA GLY A 413 -12.37 22.96 1.25
C GLY A 413 -11.32 22.97 0.14
N ASP A 414 -10.96 24.18 -0.29
CA ASP A 414 -10.14 24.48 -1.47
C ASP A 414 -8.68 24.00 -1.42
N HIS A 415 -8.20 23.40 -0.33
CA HIS A 415 -6.77 23.14 -0.11
C HIS A 415 -6.33 21.69 -0.31
N LEU A 416 -7.26 20.80 -0.68
CA LEU A 416 -6.98 19.37 -0.81
C LEU A 416 -6.08 19.03 -1.99
N ASN A 417 -5.08 18.18 -1.74
CA ASN A 417 -4.26 17.59 -2.78
C ASN A 417 -4.89 16.30 -3.32
N LYS A 418 -5.50 15.48 -2.43
CA LYS A 418 -6.03 14.17 -2.81
C LYS A 418 -7.29 13.80 -2.03
N ILE A 419 -8.36 13.53 -2.74
CA ILE A 419 -9.60 12.95 -2.20
C ILE A 419 -9.81 11.59 -2.85
N VAL A 420 -10.03 10.55 -2.05
CA VAL A 420 -10.44 9.22 -2.51
C VAL A 420 -11.68 8.78 -1.74
N ILE A 421 -12.80 8.59 -2.44
CA ILE A 421 -14.07 8.13 -1.87
C ILE A 421 -14.44 6.81 -2.53
N CYS A 422 -14.78 5.81 -1.72
CA CYS A 422 -15.36 4.55 -2.14
C CYS A 422 -16.63 4.31 -1.31
N CYS A 423 -17.79 4.26 -1.95
CA CYS A 423 -19.08 4.06 -1.29
C CYS A 423 -20.08 3.37 -2.21
N ASP A 424 -21.26 3.04 -1.69
CA ASP A 424 -22.35 2.57 -2.56
C ASP A 424 -23.14 3.76 -3.11
N GLU A 425 -23.44 4.76 -2.28
CA GLU A 425 -24.19 5.93 -2.72
C GLU A 425 -23.65 7.22 -2.12
N LEU A 426 -23.51 8.27 -2.95
CA LEU A 426 -23.08 9.60 -2.52
C LEU A 426 -24.13 10.63 -2.93
N ARG A 427 -24.71 11.35 -1.96
CA ARG A 427 -25.70 12.40 -2.20
C ARG A 427 -25.26 13.77 -1.70
N HIS A 428 -25.80 14.83 -2.34
CA HIS A 428 -25.73 16.22 -1.87
C HIS A 428 -24.34 16.71 -1.46
N SER A 429 -23.30 16.24 -2.14
CA SER A 429 -21.91 16.45 -1.73
C SER A 429 -21.21 17.46 -2.63
N TRP A 430 -20.33 18.28 -2.06
CA TRP A 430 -19.51 19.23 -2.79
C TRP A 430 -18.03 18.96 -2.54
N LEU A 431 -17.37 18.46 -3.58
CA LEU A 431 -15.99 17.99 -3.55
C LEU A 431 -15.11 18.96 -4.33
N LYS A 432 -14.30 19.75 -3.61
CA LYS A 432 -13.33 20.67 -4.22
C LYS A 432 -11.89 20.27 -3.87
N SER A 433 -10.99 20.25 -4.86
CA SER A 433 -9.59 19.82 -4.70
C SER A 433 -8.68 20.55 -5.69
N LYS A 434 -7.46 20.90 -5.27
CA LYS A 434 -6.46 21.56 -6.14
C LYS A 434 -5.78 20.62 -7.11
N ALA A 435 -5.74 19.33 -6.79
CA ALA A 435 -4.96 18.39 -7.58
C ALA A 435 -5.78 17.18 -8.03
N TYR A 436 -6.38 16.43 -7.11
CA TYR A 436 -6.97 15.14 -7.45
C TYR A 436 -8.21 14.76 -6.64
N VAL A 437 -9.23 14.24 -7.33
CA VAL A 437 -10.41 13.60 -6.76
C VAL A 437 -10.62 12.24 -7.43
N SER A 438 -10.71 11.17 -6.65
CA SER A 438 -11.18 9.86 -7.09
C SER A 438 -12.44 9.50 -6.33
N VAL A 439 -13.52 9.20 -7.04
CA VAL A 439 -14.76 8.72 -6.43
C VAL A 439 -15.15 7.43 -7.09
N ARG A 440 -15.40 6.39 -6.31
CA ARG A 440 -16.00 5.14 -6.72
C ARG A 440 -17.30 4.96 -5.96
N ALA A 441 -18.44 5.06 -6.64
CA ALA A 441 -19.75 4.99 -6.02
C ALA A 441 -20.72 4.22 -6.90
N ALA A 442 -21.57 3.34 -6.38
CA ALA A 442 -22.62 2.76 -7.23
C ALA A 442 -23.61 3.83 -7.71
N ARG A 443 -23.98 4.79 -6.86
CA ARG A 443 -24.91 5.88 -7.20
C ARG A 443 -24.37 7.24 -6.79
N LEU A 444 -24.56 8.24 -7.64
CA LEU A 444 -24.23 9.64 -7.38
C LEU A 444 -25.46 10.52 -7.59
N HIS A 445 -25.94 11.21 -6.54
CA HIS A 445 -27.07 12.12 -6.64
C HIS A 445 -26.71 13.53 -6.15
N ASN A 446 -26.90 14.56 -6.97
CA ASN A 446 -26.66 15.95 -6.56
C ASN A 446 -25.22 16.19 -6.05
N VAL A 447 -24.23 15.57 -6.67
CA VAL A 447 -22.82 15.72 -6.30
C VAL A 447 -22.13 16.71 -7.24
N GLN A 448 -21.45 17.69 -6.66
CA GLN A 448 -20.67 18.69 -7.38
C GLN A 448 -19.18 18.42 -7.22
N PHE A 449 -18.45 18.49 -8.33
CA PHE A 449 -17.01 18.26 -8.38
C PHE A 449 -16.32 19.50 -8.93
N ASP A 450 -15.31 19.99 -8.22
CA ASP A 450 -14.44 21.06 -8.66
C ASP A 450 -12.97 20.67 -8.41
N ALA A 451 -12.37 19.98 -9.39
CA ALA A 451 -10.98 19.56 -9.31
C ALA A 451 -10.34 19.48 -10.69
N PRO A 452 -9.07 19.91 -10.86
CA PRO A 452 -8.39 19.81 -12.15
C PRO A 452 -8.28 18.39 -12.66
N LYS A 453 -8.09 17.40 -11.79
CA LYS A 453 -8.10 15.98 -12.16
C LYS A 453 -9.12 15.24 -11.31
N SER A 454 -10.22 14.84 -11.93
CA SER A 454 -11.20 13.96 -11.33
C SER A 454 -11.20 12.61 -12.05
N VAL A 455 -11.33 11.54 -11.29
CA VAL A 455 -11.63 10.17 -11.76
C VAL A 455 -12.88 9.74 -11.02
N ILE A 456 -13.98 9.58 -11.74
CA ILE A 456 -15.25 9.16 -11.16
C ILE A 456 -15.56 7.78 -11.74
N GLU A 457 -15.85 6.80 -10.89
CA GLU A 457 -16.29 5.45 -11.20
C GLU A 457 -17.71 5.29 -10.63
N ALA A 458 -18.75 5.33 -11.47
CA ALA A 458 -20.12 5.17 -10.98
C ALA A 458 -21.07 4.34 -11.86
N SER A 459 -22.01 3.63 -11.23
CA SER A 459 -23.00 2.85 -11.97
C SER A 459 -24.28 3.57 -12.33
N ASP A 460 -24.72 4.52 -11.50
CA ASP A 460 -25.90 5.35 -11.70
C ASP A 460 -25.58 6.80 -11.32
N PHE A 461 -26.10 7.77 -12.07
CA PHE A 461 -25.68 9.16 -11.99
C PHE A 461 -26.82 10.15 -12.30
N ASP A 462 -27.23 10.92 -11.29
CA ASP A 462 -28.17 12.04 -11.43
C ASP A 462 -27.44 13.38 -11.49
N PHE A 463 -27.75 14.17 -12.53
CA PHE A 463 -27.05 15.42 -12.86
C PHE A 463 -27.35 16.58 -11.91
N LEU A 464 -26.29 17.24 -11.40
CA LEU A 464 -26.38 18.68 -11.07
C LEU A 464 -25.21 19.57 -11.50
N SER A 465 -23.94 19.14 -11.59
CA SER A 465 -22.89 19.89 -12.32
C SER A 465 -21.51 19.20 -12.27
N LEU A 466 -20.99 18.77 -13.42
CA LEU A 466 -19.61 18.30 -13.60
C LEU A 466 -18.77 19.35 -14.34
N ALA A 467 -18.75 20.59 -13.83
CA ALA A 467 -18.21 21.74 -14.56
C ALA A 467 -16.72 21.63 -14.93
N ASN A 468 -15.94 20.77 -14.27
CA ASN A 468 -14.48 20.66 -14.45
C ASN A 468 -13.97 19.21 -14.56
N CYS A 469 -14.83 18.24 -14.90
CA CYS A 469 -14.42 16.83 -14.94
C CYS A 469 -13.55 16.52 -16.17
N GLN A 470 -12.31 16.05 -15.97
CA GLN A 470 -11.40 15.67 -17.07
C GLN A 470 -11.44 14.18 -17.43
N SER A 471 -11.67 13.28 -16.46
CA SER A 471 -11.74 11.84 -16.69
C SER A 471 -12.96 11.21 -15.98
N LEU A 472 -13.71 10.39 -16.71
CA LEU A 472 -14.95 9.78 -16.22
C LEU A 472 -14.98 8.30 -16.58
N CYS A 473 -15.36 7.44 -15.63
CA CYS A 473 -15.54 6.00 -15.77
C CYS A 473 -16.95 5.65 -15.27
N ILE A 474 -17.84 5.13 -16.12
CA ILE A 474 -19.27 4.98 -15.78
C ILE A 474 -19.85 3.71 -16.39
N SER A 475 -20.81 3.06 -15.72
CA SER A 475 -21.52 1.90 -16.31
C SER A 475 -22.89 2.22 -16.92
N GLU A 476 -23.52 3.33 -16.54
CA GLU A 476 -24.76 3.80 -17.18
C GLU A 476 -24.72 5.33 -17.28
N CYS A 477 -24.96 5.87 -18.48
CA CYS A 477 -24.96 7.31 -18.67
C CYS A 477 -25.63 7.73 -19.98
N SER A 478 -26.53 8.71 -19.92
CA SER A 478 -27.19 9.29 -21.10
C SER A 478 -26.59 10.62 -21.56
N VAL A 479 -25.88 11.33 -20.68
CA VAL A 479 -25.37 12.68 -20.94
C VAL A 479 -23.91 12.79 -20.50
N LEU A 480 -23.03 13.38 -21.31
CA LEU A 480 -21.63 13.56 -20.92
C LEU A 480 -21.29 15.03 -20.64
N PRO A 481 -20.38 15.34 -19.69
CA PRO A 481 -19.96 16.72 -19.42
C PRO A 481 -19.13 17.31 -20.58
N PRO A 482 -19.40 18.56 -21.02
CA PRO A 482 -18.71 19.13 -22.17
C PRO A 482 -17.19 19.34 -21.99
N THR A 483 -16.69 19.37 -20.76
CA THR A 483 -15.26 19.55 -20.42
C THR A 483 -14.44 18.26 -20.42
N LEU A 484 -15.07 17.12 -20.70
CA LEU A 484 -14.45 15.81 -20.53
C LEU A 484 -13.34 15.56 -21.57
N GLN A 485 -12.16 15.14 -21.12
CA GLN A 485 -11.02 14.77 -21.97
C GLN A 485 -10.84 13.25 -22.10
N LYS A 486 -11.26 12.47 -21.11
CA LYS A 486 -11.20 11.01 -21.11
C LYS A 486 -12.51 10.41 -20.61
N VAL A 487 -13.04 9.43 -21.35
CA VAL A 487 -14.21 8.65 -20.91
C VAL A 487 -13.90 7.15 -20.98
N HIS A 488 -14.34 6.42 -19.96
CA HIS A 488 -14.49 4.98 -19.96
C HIS A 488 -15.96 4.67 -19.68
N VAL A 489 -16.69 4.15 -20.66
CA VAL A 489 -18.09 3.78 -20.48
C VAL A 489 -18.15 2.27 -20.53
N SER A 490 -18.76 1.65 -19.53
CA SER A 490 -19.05 0.22 -19.53
C SER A 490 -20.56 -0.01 -19.63
N PHE A 491 -21.05 -1.17 -20.05
CA PHE A 491 -22.45 -1.65 -19.92
C PHE A 491 -23.61 -0.72 -20.37
N CYS A 492 -23.33 0.38 -21.05
CA CYS A 492 -24.33 1.37 -21.46
C CYS A 492 -24.81 1.13 -22.91
N SER A 493 -26.08 1.48 -23.19
CA SER A 493 -26.60 1.60 -24.56
C SER A 493 -26.08 2.89 -25.18
N ILE A 494 -25.35 2.80 -26.30
CA ILE A 494 -24.71 3.96 -26.92
C ILE A 494 -25.57 4.53 -28.05
N ASP A 495 -25.92 5.81 -27.93
CA ASP A 495 -26.61 6.57 -28.99
C ASP A 495 -25.61 7.11 -30.03
N PRO A 496 -25.98 7.24 -31.32
CA PRO A 496 -25.17 7.89 -32.35
C PRO A 496 -24.52 9.21 -31.94
N SER A 497 -25.23 10.03 -31.16
CA SER A 497 -24.82 11.38 -30.75
C SER A 497 -24.08 11.42 -29.41
N PHE A 498 -23.89 10.28 -28.75
CA PHE A 498 -23.37 10.20 -27.38
C PHE A 498 -22.08 10.99 -27.15
N LEU A 499 -21.10 10.87 -28.05
CA LEU A 499 -19.79 11.55 -27.91
C LEU A 499 -19.81 13.02 -28.35
N LEU A 500 -20.82 13.47 -29.12
CA LEU A 500 -20.91 14.85 -29.60
C LEU A 500 -21.15 15.85 -28.46
N GLN A 501 -21.57 15.37 -27.30
CA GLN A 501 -21.78 16.16 -26.10
C GLN A 501 -20.46 16.66 -25.49
N CYS A 502 -19.31 16.05 -25.87
CA CYS A 502 -17.98 16.36 -25.33
C CYS A 502 -17.03 16.88 -26.42
N PRO A 503 -17.02 18.20 -26.70
CA PRO A 503 -16.14 18.76 -27.73
C PRO A 503 -14.65 18.69 -27.40
N GLN A 504 -14.26 18.34 -26.16
CA GLN A 504 -12.86 18.29 -25.72
C GLN A 504 -12.32 16.86 -25.55
N ILE A 505 -13.09 15.84 -25.95
CA ILE A 505 -12.75 14.45 -25.64
C ILE A 505 -11.60 13.94 -26.50
N LYS A 506 -10.57 13.40 -25.84
CA LYS A 506 -9.34 12.88 -26.46
C LYS A 506 -9.25 11.36 -26.39
N ASN A 507 -9.64 10.79 -25.25
CA ASN A 507 -9.49 9.36 -24.97
C ASN A 507 -10.85 8.74 -24.71
N VAL A 508 -11.24 7.76 -25.51
CA VAL A 508 -12.52 7.04 -25.38
C VAL A 508 -12.27 5.56 -25.18
N PHE A 509 -12.84 4.98 -24.14
CA PHE A 509 -12.90 3.54 -23.94
C PHE A 509 -14.35 3.11 -23.74
N LEU A 510 -14.87 2.24 -24.60
CA LEU A 510 -16.21 1.65 -24.49
C LEU A 510 -16.07 0.16 -24.16
N ASP A 511 -16.65 -0.31 -23.06
CA ASP A 511 -16.42 -1.65 -22.52
C ASP A 511 -17.73 -2.40 -22.25
N ARG A 512 -18.00 -3.47 -23.00
CA ARG A 512 -19.23 -4.26 -22.93
C ARG A 512 -20.50 -3.40 -23.10
N CYS A 513 -20.40 -2.30 -23.87
CA CYS A 513 -21.55 -1.47 -24.23
C CYS A 513 -22.49 -2.18 -25.21
N ASP A 514 -23.77 -1.78 -25.19
CA ASP A 514 -24.75 -2.22 -26.17
C ASP A 514 -24.76 -1.27 -27.38
N PHE A 515 -24.37 -1.82 -28.54
CA PHE A 515 -24.33 -1.13 -29.82
C PHE A 515 -25.52 -1.46 -30.72
N SER A 516 -26.58 -2.09 -30.20
CA SER A 516 -27.78 -2.50 -30.97
C SER A 516 -28.47 -1.35 -31.72
N LYS A 517 -28.36 -0.12 -31.22
CA LYS A 517 -28.91 1.09 -31.84
C LYS A 517 -28.08 1.63 -33.01
N LEU A 518 -26.83 1.17 -33.14
CA LEU A 518 -25.94 1.61 -34.19
C LEU A 518 -26.15 0.76 -35.45
N CYS A 519 -26.20 1.43 -36.61
CA CYS A 519 -26.31 0.77 -37.90
C CYS A 519 -25.74 1.65 -39.02
N ARG A 520 -25.77 1.17 -40.26
CA ARG A 520 -25.25 1.91 -41.42
C ARG A 520 -25.81 3.33 -41.55
N HIS A 521 -27.07 3.53 -41.14
CA HIS A 521 -27.78 4.81 -41.17
C HIS A 521 -27.70 5.60 -39.84
N HIS A 522 -27.36 4.93 -38.73
CA HIS A 522 -27.25 5.51 -37.39
C HIS A 522 -25.86 5.20 -36.82
N ARG A 523 -24.87 5.97 -37.24
CA ARG A 523 -23.46 5.72 -36.89
C ARG A 523 -23.08 6.47 -35.62
N LEU A 524 -22.21 5.90 -34.80
CA LEU A 524 -21.56 6.62 -33.70
C LEU A 524 -20.67 7.72 -34.27
N TYR A 525 -21.04 8.97 -34.00
CA TYR A 525 -20.27 10.12 -34.41
C TYR A 525 -19.11 10.35 -33.44
N VAL A 526 -17.89 10.31 -33.96
CA VAL A 526 -16.68 10.52 -33.16
C VAL A 526 -16.11 11.92 -33.45
N PRO A 527 -16.00 12.81 -32.43
CA PRO A 527 -15.44 14.14 -32.59
C PRO A 527 -13.99 14.12 -33.11
N SER A 528 -13.57 15.19 -33.77
CA SER A 528 -12.21 15.34 -34.32
C SER A 528 -11.13 15.46 -33.26
N THR A 529 -11.50 15.65 -32.00
CA THR A 529 -10.57 15.75 -30.87
C THR A 529 -10.10 14.40 -30.35
N VAL A 530 -10.71 13.29 -30.78
CA VAL A 530 -10.38 11.95 -30.29
C VAL A 530 -9.05 11.48 -30.88
N GLU A 531 -8.07 11.25 -29.99
CA GLU A 531 -6.73 10.78 -30.31
C GLU A 531 -6.60 9.26 -30.08
N LYS A 532 -7.30 8.73 -29.07
CA LYS A 532 -7.29 7.29 -28.73
C LYS A 532 -8.69 6.75 -28.55
N PHE A 533 -8.99 5.65 -29.22
CA PHE A 533 -10.30 5.01 -29.16
C PHE A 533 -10.16 3.51 -28.91
N LYS A 534 -10.77 3.03 -27.85
CA LYS A 534 -10.78 1.62 -27.48
C LYS A 534 -12.20 1.14 -27.33
N VAL A 535 -12.50 -0.04 -27.88
CA VAL A 535 -13.76 -0.73 -27.66
C VAL A 535 -13.46 -2.16 -27.24
N ARG A 536 -14.14 -2.65 -26.21
CA ARG A 536 -14.17 -4.04 -25.82
C ARG A 536 -15.63 -4.49 -25.75
N GLY A 537 -16.05 -5.57 -26.41
CA GLY A 537 -17.44 -6.04 -26.32
C GLY A 537 -18.00 -6.64 -27.61
N ASN A 538 -19.33 -6.85 -27.66
CA ASN A 538 -20.00 -7.32 -28.87
C ASN A 538 -20.14 -6.16 -29.87
N VAL A 539 -19.19 -6.09 -30.81
CA VAL A 539 -19.06 -5.00 -31.78
C VAL A 539 -19.73 -5.30 -33.13
N SER A 540 -20.60 -6.31 -33.20
CA SER A 540 -21.24 -6.74 -34.46
C SER A 540 -22.03 -5.64 -35.17
N ASN A 541 -22.58 -4.70 -34.42
CA ASN A 541 -23.37 -3.57 -34.91
C ASN A 541 -22.61 -2.23 -34.82
N LEU A 542 -21.31 -2.24 -34.52
CA LEU A 542 -20.54 -1.01 -34.39
C LEU A 542 -20.33 -0.37 -35.78
N TRP A 543 -21.03 0.74 -36.03
CA TRP A 543 -20.82 1.60 -37.19
C TRP A 543 -20.40 2.99 -36.73
N MET A 544 -19.30 3.51 -37.26
CA MET A 544 -18.71 4.77 -36.81
C MET A 544 -18.62 5.79 -37.94
N LYS A 545 -18.60 7.08 -37.57
CA LYS A 545 -18.32 8.20 -38.47
C LYS A 545 -17.42 9.20 -37.74
N TRP A 546 -16.21 9.38 -38.24
CA TRP A 546 -15.25 10.33 -37.71
C TRP A 546 -15.49 11.72 -38.28
N ALA A 547 -15.36 12.75 -37.45
CA ALA A 547 -15.33 14.13 -37.92
C ALA A 547 -13.99 14.45 -38.61
N ASP A 548 -12.89 13.93 -38.08
CA ASP A 548 -11.54 13.96 -38.67
C ASP A 548 -10.78 12.72 -38.20
N GLU A 549 -10.57 11.76 -39.10
CA GLU A 549 -9.85 10.51 -38.79
C GLU A 549 -8.32 10.70 -38.70
N THR A 550 -7.77 11.82 -39.19
CA THR A 550 -6.32 12.06 -39.23
C THR A 550 -5.71 12.34 -37.86
N LYS A 551 -6.55 12.59 -36.85
CA LYS A 551 -6.16 12.83 -35.46
C LYS A 551 -6.07 11.54 -34.62
N LEU A 552 -6.47 10.40 -35.17
CA LEU A 552 -6.50 9.13 -34.46
C LEU A 552 -5.12 8.49 -34.42
N ASP A 553 -4.49 8.50 -33.25
CA ASP A 553 -3.19 7.87 -33.01
C ASP A 553 -3.33 6.36 -32.78
N SER A 554 -4.38 5.98 -32.04
CA SER A 554 -4.58 4.59 -31.61
C SER A 554 -6.04 4.15 -31.67
N LEU A 555 -6.25 2.97 -32.23
CA LEU A 555 -7.54 2.28 -32.27
C LEU A 555 -7.40 0.85 -31.80
N GLU A 556 -8.12 0.48 -30.75
CA GLU A 556 -8.16 -0.89 -30.23
C GLU A 556 -9.60 -1.41 -30.25
N VAL A 557 -9.85 -2.54 -30.92
CA VAL A 557 -11.16 -3.21 -30.92
C VAL A 557 -10.97 -4.64 -30.43
N LEU A 558 -11.46 -4.91 -29.22
CA LEU A 558 -11.29 -6.16 -28.50
C LEU A 558 -12.62 -6.91 -28.44
N HIS A 559 -12.61 -8.17 -28.87
CA HIS A 559 -13.77 -9.04 -28.71
C HIS A 559 -13.66 -9.82 -27.39
N PRO A 560 -14.73 -10.02 -26.62
CA PRO A 560 -14.70 -10.92 -25.47
C PRO A 560 -14.35 -12.36 -25.92
N ASP A 561 -13.57 -13.05 -25.09
CA ASP A 561 -13.21 -14.44 -25.27
C ASP A 561 -14.49 -15.28 -25.42
N ASN A 562 -14.56 -16.15 -26.44
CA ASN A 562 -15.67 -17.08 -26.75
C ASN A 562 -16.84 -16.57 -27.61
N CYS A 563 -16.69 -15.48 -28.37
CA CYS A 563 -17.66 -15.11 -29.41
C CYS A 563 -17.02 -15.11 -30.81
N PRO A 564 -17.77 -15.50 -31.86
CA PRO A 564 -17.26 -15.43 -33.23
C PRO A 564 -16.83 -14.00 -33.54
N VAL A 565 -15.60 -13.83 -34.03
CA VAL A 565 -15.04 -12.52 -34.37
C VAL A 565 -15.88 -11.93 -35.51
N PRO A 566 -16.60 -10.80 -35.30
CA PRO A 566 -17.38 -10.20 -36.35
C PRO A 566 -16.45 -9.69 -37.46
N HIS A 567 -16.87 -9.82 -38.73
CA HIS A 567 -16.16 -9.26 -39.87
C HIS A 567 -16.26 -7.72 -39.86
N LEU A 568 -15.42 -7.07 -39.06
CA LEU A 568 -15.27 -5.62 -39.07
C LEU A 568 -14.44 -5.20 -40.28
N THR A 569 -14.94 -4.22 -41.03
CA THR A 569 -14.20 -3.56 -42.12
C THR A 569 -13.80 -2.15 -41.72
N TRP A 570 -12.74 -1.61 -42.31
CA TRP A 570 -12.37 -0.20 -42.11
C TRP A 570 -13.52 0.75 -42.46
N THR A 571 -14.31 0.41 -43.49
CA THR A 571 -15.52 1.14 -43.87
C THR A 571 -16.59 1.15 -42.77
N MET A 572 -16.76 0.05 -42.02
CA MET A 572 -17.68 0.00 -40.87
C MET A 572 -17.20 0.87 -39.72
N LEU A 573 -15.88 0.88 -39.49
CA LEU A 573 -15.23 1.76 -38.51
C LEU A 573 -15.13 3.22 -38.99
N GLY A 574 -15.64 3.53 -40.19
CA GLY A 574 -15.67 4.87 -40.76
C GLY A 574 -14.29 5.40 -41.16
N LEU A 575 -13.32 4.52 -41.40
CA LEU A 575 -11.94 4.86 -41.70
C LEU A 575 -11.59 4.66 -43.18
N SER A 576 -10.85 5.61 -43.77
CA SER A 576 -10.30 5.47 -45.13
C SER A 576 -9.00 4.65 -45.16
N SER A 577 -8.24 4.63 -44.07
CA SER A 577 -6.98 3.90 -43.89
C SER A 577 -6.77 3.50 -42.43
N PRO A 578 -5.94 2.47 -42.13
CA PRO A 578 -5.67 2.07 -40.75
C PRO A 578 -4.80 3.10 -40.01
N PRO A 579 -5.08 3.42 -38.73
CA PRO A 579 -4.27 4.35 -37.94
C PRO A 579 -2.91 3.74 -37.54
N PRO A 580 -1.94 4.57 -37.09
CA PRO A 580 -0.57 4.15 -36.78
C PRO A 580 -0.49 2.98 -35.78
N HIS A 581 -1.36 2.98 -34.77
CA HIS A 581 -1.46 1.92 -33.76
C HIS A 581 -2.86 1.30 -33.77
N ALA A 582 -3.19 0.60 -34.85
CA ALA A 582 -4.44 -0.14 -34.99
C ALA A 582 -4.28 -1.58 -34.48
N TRP A 583 -5.03 -1.95 -33.44
CA TRP A 583 -5.19 -3.32 -33.02
C TRP A 583 -6.66 -3.71 -33.02
N VAL A 584 -7.11 -4.24 -34.16
CA VAL A 584 -8.40 -4.94 -34.25
C VAL A 584 -8.05 -6.38 -33.94
N GLY A 585 -8.50 -6.89 -32.79
CA GLY A 585 -8.22 -8.24 -32.31
C GLY A 585 -8.73 -9.30 -33.28
N LEU A 586 -7.97 -9.53 -34.34
CA LEU A 586 -7.92 -10.76 -35.10
C LEU A 586 -7.11 -11.71 -34.21
N THR A 587 -7.77 -12.62 -33.49
CA THR A 587 -7.07 -13.87 -33.18
C THR A 587 -6.64 -14.43 -34.54
N PRO A 588 -5.33 -14.65 -34.80
CA PRO A 588 -4.93 -15.33 -36.03
C PRO A 588 -5.68 -16.66 -36.03
N ALA A 589 -6.45 -16.91 -37.09
CA ALA A 589 -7.01 -18.24 -37.29
C ALA A 589 -5.85 -19.24 -37.17
N PRO A 590 -6.00 -20.34 -36.41
CA PRO A 590 -5.00 -21.40 -36.45
C PRO A 590 -4.88 -21.83 -37.91
N VAL A 591 -3.71 -21.61 -38.49
CA VAL A 591 -3.36 -22.17 -39.79
C VAL A 591 -3.22 -23.67 -39.53
N TYR A 592 -4.28 -24.41 -39.87
CA TYR A 592 -4.22 -25.88 -39.98
C TYR A 592 -3.54 -26.27 -41.29
#